data_AF-A0A7S1SAZ7-F1
#
_entry.id   AF-A0A7S1SAZ7-F1
#
_cell.length_a   1.000
_cell.length_b   1.000
_cell.length_c   1.000
_cell.angle_alpha   90.00
_cell.angle_beta   90.00
_cell.angle_gamma   90.00
#
_symmetry.space_group_name_H-M   'P 1'
#
loop_
_entity.id
_entity.type
_entity.pdbx_description
1 polymer ?
#
loop_
_entity_poly.entity_id
_entity_poly.type
_entity_poly.pdbx_seq_one_letter_code
_entity_poly.pdbx_strand_id
1 'polypeptide(L)'
;AAAREASADKKSLGKEAQEALLARRYGRRHLHIREQDDLEQRVRQILDEDLDSFCWSLDFGEDFIIRLFTRGFLPICSSTKLRSGRTVYVLLPKLHRQRSVLRQLHELHVDKGARKRSKRYRLTVDSAFERVVAGCIEQHGESWLWPPMRRALSSAFR
;
A
#
# COMPACT_ATOMS: atom_id res chain seq x y z
N ALA A 1 10.01 48.30 5.02
CA ALA A 1 8.70 47.69 4.69
C ALA A 1 8.89 46.20 4.35
N ALA A 2 9.42 45.42 5.29
CA ALA A 2 9.69 44.00 5.12
C ALA A 2 9.35 43.30 6.44
N ALA A 3 8.12 42.83 6.56
CA ALA A 3 7.64 41.89 7.57
C ALA A 3 6.12 41.76 7.43
N ARG A 4 5.64 41.02 6.41
CA ARG A 4 4.24 40.56 6.36
C ARG A 4 3.98 39.54 5.24
N GLU A 5 4.89 38.61 5.00
CA GLU A 5 4.57 37.45 4.16
C GLU A 5 5.10 36.17 4.78
N ALA A 6 4.22 35.17 4.82
CA ALA A 6 4.45 33.77 5.20
C ALA A 6 4.52 33.44 6.71
N SER A 7 3.45 33.73 7.45
CA SER A 7 3.05 32.88 8.58
C SER A 7 1.52 32.77 8.62
N ALA A 8 0.96 32.17 7.57
CA ALA A 8 -0.37 31.59 7.62
C ALA A 8 -0.17 30.09 7.78
N ASP A 9 -0.11 29.68 9.04
CA ASP A 9 -0.17 28.30 9.49
C ASP A 9 -1.38 27.62 8.83
N LYS A 10 -1.13 26.94 7.70
CA LYS A 10 -2.16 26.22 6.95
C LYS A 10 -2.58 25.04 7.81
N LYS A 11 -3.57 25.25 8.68
CA LYS A 11 -4.26 24.20 9.45
C LYS A 11 -4.39 22.97 8.57
N SER A 12 -3.60 21.95 8.86
CA SER A 12 -3.64 20.71 8.11
C SER A 12 -5.06 20.18 8.23
N LEU A 13 -5.73 19.91 7.10
CA LEU A 13 -7.06 19.29 7.12
C LEU A 13 -6.99 18.02 7.97
N GLY A 14 -7.82 17.92 9.01
CA GLY A 14 -7.93 16.72 9.83
C GLY A 14 -8.32 15.51 8.97
N LYS A 15 -8.01 14.31 9.46
CA LYS A 15 -8.22 13.04 8.73
C LYS A 15 -9.64 12.92 8.16
N GLU A 16 -10.67 13.19 8.97
CA GLU A 16 -12.07 13.14 8.57
C GLU A 16 -12.41 14.05 7.38
N ALA A 17 -11.87 15.27 7.37
CA ALA A 17 -12.07 16.20 6.26
C ALA A 17 -11.40 15.71 4.97
N GLN A 18 -10.26 15.00 5.09
CA GLN A 18 -9.62 14.35 3.94
C GLN A 18 -10.45 13.17 3.43
N GLU A 19 -10.95 12.33 4.32
CA GLU A 19 -11.83 11.21 3.98
C GLU A 19 -13.08 11.70 3.25
N ALA A 20 -13.73 12.76 3.74
CA ALA A 20 -14.91 13.34 3.09
C ALA A 20 -14.62 13.82 1.65
N LEU A 21 -13.44 14.40 1.42
CA LEU A 21 -12.99 14.81 0.09
C LEU A 21 -12.71 13.61 -0.82
N LEU A 22 -12.06 12.58 -0.28
CA LEU A 22 -11.68 11.38 -1.02
C LEU A 22 -12.86 10.43 -1.28
N ALA A 23 -13.87 10.42 -0.42
CA ALA A 23 -15.09 9.63 -0.60
C ALA A 23 -15.80 9.96 -1.92
N ARG A 24 -15.71 11.22 -2.39
CA ARG A 24 -16.25 11.61 -3.71
C ARG A 24 -15.49 10.96 -4.87
N ARG A 25 -14.20 10.67 -4.68
CA ARG A 25 -13.31 10.08 -5.69
C ARG A 25 -13.30 8.55 -5.64
N TYR A 26 -13.23 7.96 -4.46
CA TYR A 26 -13.08 6.52 -4.25
C TYR A 26 -14.38 5.83 -3.81
N GLY A 27 -15.23 6.51 -3.04
CA GLY A 27 -16.40 5.90 -2.38
C GLY A 27 -17.54 5.48 -3.30
N ARG A 28 -17.50 5.79 -4.60
CA ARG A 28 -18.49 5.29 -5.58
C ARG A 28 -18.24 3.84 -6.00
N ARG A 29 -16.99 3.37 -5.92
CA ARG A 29 -16.59 2.05 -6.43
C ARG A 29 -15.89 1.20 -5.38
N HIS A 30 -15.24 1.85 -4.40
CA HIS A 30 -14.40 1.18 -3.42
C HIS A 30 -14.97 1.37 -2.02
N LEU A 31 -15.08 0.27 -1.29
CA LEU A 31 -15.44 0.29 0.12
C LEU A 31 -14.37 1.05 0.92
N HIS A 32 -14.81 1.99 1.76
CA HIS A 32 -13.92 2.64 2.71
C HIS A 32 -13.71 1.73 3.91
N ILE A 33 -12.45 1.42 4.22
CA ILE A 33 -12.10 0.60 5.38
C ILE A 33 -11.13 1.36 6.29
N ARG A 34 -11.27 1.19 7.59
CA ARG A 34 -10.47 1.83 8.64
C ARG A 34 -9.85 0.81 9.56
N GLU A 35 -8.88 1.26 10.35
CA GLU A 35 -8.16 0.41 11.31
C GLU A 35 -9.10 -0.31 12.30
N GLN A 36 -10.15 0.35 12.76
CA GLN A 36 -11.11 -0.21 13.72
C GLN A 36 -12.15 -1.17 13.10
N ASP A 37 -12.22 -1.28 11.77
CA ASP A 37 -13.24 -2.13 11.14
C ASP A 37 -12.98 -3.62 11.42
N ASP A 38 -14.06 -4.40 11.50
CA ASP A 38 -13.99 -5.86 11.39
C ASP A 38 -13.71 -6.24 9.93
N LEU A 39 -12.45 -6.52 9.63
CA LEU A 39 -12.03 -6.89 8.28
C LEU A 39 -12.64 -8.20 7.79
N GLU A 40 -13.04 -9.12 8.66
CA GLU A 40 -13.70 -10.35 8.23
C GLU A 40 -15.10 -10.04 7.70
N GLN A 41 -15.83 -9.17 8.41
CA GLN A 41 -17.10 -8.66 7.92
C GLN A 41 -16.94 -7.90 6.59
N ARG A 42 -15.89 -7.08 6.46
CA ARG A 42 -15.60 -6.36 5.20
C ARG A 42 -15.28 -7.30 4.05
N VAL A 43 -14.53 -8.39 4.28
CA VAL A 43 -14.29 -9.41 3.24
C VAL A 43 -15.61 -10.02 2.78
N ARG A 44 -16.49 -10.44 3.70
CA ARG A 44 -17.81 -10.99 3.34
C ARG A 44 -18.62 -9.99 2.53
N GLN A 45 -18.67 -8.73 2.98
CA GLN A 45 -19.37 -7.67 2.25
C GLN A 45 -18.86 -7.52 0.80
N ILE A 46 -17.55 -7.49 0.58
CA ILE A 46 -16.97 -7.36 -0.78
C ILE A 46 -17.35 -8.55 -1.67
N LEU A 47 -17.40 -9.76 -1.11
CA LEU A 47 -17.73 -10.96 -1.84
C LEU A 47 -19.24 -11.07 -2.13
N ASP A 48 -20.07 -10.77 -1.14
CA ASP A 48 -21.53 -10.92 -1.20
C ASP A 48 -22.18 -9.82 -2.06
N GLU A 49 -21.69 -8.58 -1.97
CA GLU A 49 -22.21 -7.43 -2.73
C GLU A 49 -21.55 -7.24 -4.10
N ASP A 50 -20.69 -8.18 -4.54
CA ASP A 50 -19.98 -8.11 -5.82
C ASP A 50 -19.20 -6.78 -6.03
N LEU A 51 -18.61 -6.24 -4.95
CA LEU A 51 -17.93 -4.94 -5.01
C LEU A 51 -16.61 -5.02 -5.80
N ASP A 52 -16.08 -3.85 -6.19
CA ASP A 52 -14.73 -3.78 -6.76
C ASP A 52 -13.72 -4.41 -5.80
N SER A 53 -12.74 -5.10 -6.38
CA SER A 53 -11.63 -5.70 -5.66
C SER A 53 -10.85 -4.69 -4.80
N PHE A 54 -10.87 -3.40 -5.13
CA PHE A 54 -10.18 -2.37 -4.34
C PHE A 54 -11.08 -1.75 -3.27
N CYS A 55 -10.54 -1.71 -2.05
CA CYS A 55 -10.98 -0.81 -0.99
C CYS A 55 -10.10 0.46 -0.98
N TRP A 56 -10.40 1.39 -0.08
CA TRP A 56 -9.51 2.53 0.20
C TRP A 56 -9.45 2.83 1.70
N SER A 57 -8.34 3.43 2.14
CA SER A 57 -8.12 3.90 3.51
C SER A 57 -7.10 5.03 3.58
N LEU A 58 -7.14 5.82 4.64
CA LEU A 58 -6.06 6.72 5.05
C LEU A 58 -5.20 6.15 6.19
N ASP A 59 -5.53 4.96 6.67
CA ASP A 59 -4.81 4.28 7.75
C ASP A 59 -3.65 3.44 7.20
N PHE A 60 -2.49 3.61 7.82
CA PHE A 60 -1.24 2.89 7.51
C PHE A 60 -0.60 2.33 8.79
N GLY A 61 -1.40 2.10 9.84
CA GLY A 61 -0.94 1.44 11.06
C GLY A 61 -0.39 0.06 10.73
N GLU A 62 0.69 -0.34 11.40
CA GLU A 62 1.34 -1.64 11.18
C GLU A 62 0.36 -2.80 11.43
N ASP A 63 -0.30 -2.79 12.58
CA ASP A 63 -1.30 -3.80 12.94
C ASP A 63 -2.43 -3.87 11.91
N PHE A 64 -2.87 -2.72 11.40
CA PHE A 64 -3.88 -2.67 10.35
C PHE A 64 -3.39 -3.33 9.05
N ILE A 65 -2.17 -3.03 8.61
CA ILE A 65 -1.57 -3.62 7.41
C ILE A 65 -1.39 -5.14 7.57
N ILE A 66 -0.93 -5.61 8.73
CA ILE A 66 -0.81 -7.04 9.05
C ILE A 66 -2.20 -7.71 9.01
N ARG A 67 -3.20 -7.09 9.63
CA ARG A 67 -4.58 -7.59 9.60
C ARG A 67 -5.16 -7.63 8.18
N LEU A 68 -4.79 -6.69 7.31
CA LEU A 68 -5.15 -6.73 5.89
C LEU A 68 -4.51 -7.93 5.19
N PHE A 69 -3.19 -8.14 5.34
CA PHE A 69 -2.51 -9.29 4.74
C PHE A 69 -3.08 -10.63 5.21
N THR A 70 -3.33 -10.79 6.50
CA THR A 70 -3.88 -12.04 7.07
C THR A 70 -5.30 -12.34 6.61
N ARG A 71 -6.09 -11.31 6.25
CA ARG A 71 -7.40 -11.47 5.59
C ARG A 71 -7.31 -11.57 4.07
N GLY A 72 -6.10 -11.64 3.53
CA GLY A 72 -5.82 -11.84 2.11
C GLY A 72 -5.75 -10.57 1.29
N PHE A 73 -5.98 -9.38 1.84
CA PHE A 73 -5.82 -8.17 1.05
C PHE A 73 -4.36 -8.02 0.58
N LEU A 74 -4.19 -7.48 -0.63
CA LEU A 74 -2.90 -7.02 -1.17
C LEU A 74 -2.89 -5.49 -1.10
N PRO A 75 -2.42 -4.90 0.02
CA PRO A 75 -2.33 -3.46 0.17
C PRO A 75 -1.30 -2.86 -0.77
N ILE A 76 -1.73 -1.89 -1.57
CA ILE A 76 -0.85 -1.02 -2.34
C ILE A 76 -1.11 0.44 -1.95
N CYS A 77 -0.17 1.35 -2.20
CA CYS A 77 -0.38 2.77 -1.95
C CYS A 77 -0.48 3.55 -3.26
N SER A 78 -1.35 4.56 -3.29
CA SER A 78 -1.37 5.58 -4.34
C SER A 78 -1.13 6.96 -3.74
N SER A 79 -0.74 7.92 -4.57
CA SER A 79 -0.64 9.32 -4.19
C SER A 79 -1.61 10.15 -5.01
N THR A 80 -2.21 11.16 -4.38
CA THR A 80 -3.11 12.09 -5.05
C THR A 80 -2.93 13.50 -4.52
N LYS A 81 -3.16 14.50 -5.37
CA LYS A 81 -3.12 15.90 -4.95
C LYS A 81 -4.53 16.38 -4.62
N LEU A 82 -4.69 16.96 -3.44
CA LEU A 82 -5.90 17.72 -3.11
C LEU A 82 -5.90 19.04 -3.89
N ARG A 83 -7.07 19.70 -3.98
CA ARG A 83 -7.21 21.04 -4.59
C ARG A 83 -6.29 22.09 -3.96
N SER A 84 -5.90 21.90 -2.70
CA SER A 84 -4.93 22.74 -2.00
C SER A 84 -3.47 22.56 -2.46
N GLY A 85 -3.21 21.65 -3.41
CA GLY A 85 -1.87 21.28 -3.87
C GLY A 85 -1.18 20.24 -2.98
N ARG A 86 -1.75 19.91 -1.82
CA ARG A 86 -1.18 18.96 -0.87
C ARG A 86 -1.29 17.52 -1.39
N THR A 87 -0.19 16.77 -1.35
CA THR A 87 -0.18 15.33 -1.59
C THR A 87 -0.80 14.58 -0.42
N VAL A 88 -1.69 13.65 -0.73
CA VAL A 88 -2.27 12.68 0.21
C VAL A 88 -1.98 11.29 -0.33
N TYR A 89 -1.57 10.41 0.57
CA TYR A 89 -1.35 9.01 0.28
C TYR A 89 -2.57 8.21 0.67
N VAL A 90 -3.02 7.33 -0.21
CA VAL A 90 -4.23 6.53 -0.03
C VAL A 90 -3.81 5.07 -0.11
N LEU A 91 -4.10 4.31 0.93
CA LEU A 91 -3.97 2.87 0.92
C LEU A 91 -5.10 2.31 0.08
N LEU A 92 -4.79 1.37 -0.81
CA LEU A 92 -5.75 0.68 -1.67
C LEU A 92 -5.65 -0.84 -1.44
N PRO A 93 -6.28 -1.37 -0.37
CA PRO A 93 -6.29 -2.80 -0.11
C PRO A 93 -7.07 -3.52 -1.19
N LYS A 94 -6.40 -4.43 -1.90
CA LYS A 94 -7.02 -5.19 -2.99
C LYS A 94 -7.34 -6.62 -2.59
N LEU A 95 -8.59 -7.04 -2.73
CA LEU A 95 -9.04 -8.41 -2.55
C LEU A 95 -9.37 -9.05 -3.90
N HIS A 96 -8.41 -9.79 -4.45
CA HIS A 96 -8.62 -10.54 -5.69
C HIS A 96 -9.50 -11.77 -5.47
N ARG A 97 -10.49 -11.97 -6.35
CA ARG A 97 -11.26 -13.23 -6.44
C ARG A 97 -10.45 -14.38 -7.00
N GLN A 98 -9.64 -14.08 -8.01
CA GLN A 98 -8.70 -15.03 -8.60
C GLN A 98 -7.28 -14.57 -8.31
N ARG A 99 -6.52 -15.44 -7.63
CA ARG A 99 -5.14 -15.14 -7.23
C ARG A 99 -4.15 -15.89 -8.09
N SER A 100 -3.16 -15.15 -8.57
CA SER A 100 -1.94 -15.75 -9.10
C SER A 100 -1.10 -16.24 -7.92
N VAL A 101 -0.91 -17.55 -7.83
CA VAL A 101 -0.14 -18.20 -6.75
C VAL A 101 0.88 -19.16 -7.34
N LEU A 102 2.08 -19.17 -6.77
CA LEU A 102 3.06 -20.22 -7.01
C LEU A 102 2.81 -21.34 -5.99
N ARG A 103 2.11 -22.40 -6.40
CA ARG A 103 1.71 -23.49 -5.48
C ARG A 103 2.87 -24.40 -5.09
N GLN A 104 3.75 -24.70 -6.05
CA GLN A 104 4.86 -25.65 -5.88
C GLN A 104 6.17 -24.96 -6.22
N LEU A 105 6.75 -24.25 -5.23
CA LEU A 105 7.98 -23.48 -5.45
C LEU A 105 9.14 -24.34 -5.95
N HIS A 106 9.20 -25.61 -5.51
CA HIS A 106 10.23 -26.56 -5.92
C HIS A 106 10.08 -27.05 -7.37
N GLU A 107 8.90 -26.90 -7.97
CA GLU A 107 8.63 -27.22 -9.38
C GLU A 107 8.73 -25.99 -10.30
N LEU A 108 9.03 -24.82 -9.74
CA LEU A 108 9.13 -23.59 -10.52
C LEU A 108 10.12 -23.79 -11.67
N HIS A 109 9.65 -23.56 -12.89
CA HIS A 109 10.48 -23.69 -14.07
C HIS A 109 11.62 -22.65 -14.01
N VAL A 110 12.87 -23.16 -13.97
CA VAL A 110 14.08 -22.34 -14.04
C VAL A 110 14.86 -22.74 -15.27
N ASP A 111 14.98 -21.82 -16.23
CA ASP A 111 15.71 -22.09 -17.47
C ASP A 111 17.21 -22.30 -17.20
N LYS A 112 17.87 -23.07 -18.09
CA LYS A 112 19.30 -23.41 -17.96
C LYS A 112 20.19 -22.16 -17.90
N GLY A 113 19.81 -21.09 -18.61
CA GLY A 113 20.51 -19.81 -18.62
C GLY A 113 20.40 -19.10 -17.27
N ALA A 114 19.20 -19.00 -16.69
CA ALA A 114 19.02 -18.46 -15.34
C ALA A 114 19.83 -19.24 -14.29
N ARG A 115 19.81 -20.58 -14.35
CA ARG A 115 20.62 -21.42 -13.45
C ARG A 115 22.13 -21.21 -13.62
N LYS A 116 22.60 -20.93 -14.85
CA LYS A 116 24.01 -20.59 -15.09
C LYS A 116 24.36 -19.20 -14.52
N ARG A 117 23.50 -18.20 -14.71
CA ARG A 117 23.71 -16.83 -14.20
C ARG A 117 23.67 -16.77 -12.67
N SER A 118 22.80 -17.55 -12.03
CA SER A 118 22.62 -17.52 -10.57
C SER A 118 23.88 -17.87 -9.79
N LYS A 119 24.80 -18.68 -10.35
CA LYS A 119 26.08 -19.05 -9.73
C LYS A 119 26.98 -17.86 -9.38
N ARG A 120 26.74 -16.68 -9.95
CA ARG A 120 27.51 -15.45 -9.70
C ARG A 120 26.98 -14.65 -8.50
N TYR A 121 25.85 -15.05 -7.94
CA TYR A 121 25.15 -14.31 -6.90
C TYR A 121 25.08 -15.13 -5.61
N ARG A 122 24.97 -14.43 -4.49
CA ARG A 122 24.65 -15.00 -3.18
C ARG A 122 23.27 -14.51 -2.77
N LEU A 123 22.41 -15.43 -2.35
CA LEU A 123 21.13 -15.10 -1.73
C LEU A 123 21.30 -14.96 -0.23
N THR A 124 20.70 -13.91 0.33
CA THR A 124 20.58 -13.69 1.78
C THR A 124 19.13 -13.35 2.08
N VAL A 125 18.67 -13.69 3.27
CA VAL A 125 17.32 -13.36 3.75
C VAL A 125 17.48 -12.29 4.84
N ASP A 126 16.62 -11.28 4.81
CA ASP A 126 16.49 -10.21 5.82
C ASP A 126 17.79 -9.45 6.17
N SER A 127 18.76 -9.44 5.26
CA SER A 127 20.07 -8.82 5.51
C SER A 127 20.15 -7.34 5.18
N ALA A 128 19.22 -6.82 4.36
CA ALA A 128 19.33 -5.48 3.78
C ALA A 128 17.99 -4.93 3.28
N PHE A 129 16.94 -4.96 4.12
CA PHE A 129 15.58 -4.53 3.74
C PHE A 129 15.54 -3.16 3.02
N GLU A 130 16.14 -2.13 3.63
CA GLU A 130 16.15 -0.78 3.08
C GLU A 130 16.82 -0.69 1.70
N ARG A 131 17.87 -1.49 1.46
CA ARG A 131 18.54 -1.55 0.15
C ARG A 131 17.68 -2.24 -0.90
N VAL A 132 16.94 -3.27 -0.51
CA VAL A 132 15.99 -3.95 -1.41
C VAL A 132 14.87 -3.00 -1.82
N VAL A 133 14.27 -2.29 -0.86
CA VAL A 133 13.24 -1.28 -1.13
C VAL A 133 13.77 -0.16 -2.04
N ALA A 134 14.97 0.34 -1.78
CA ALA A 134 15.61 1.35 -2.64
C ALA A 134 15.78 0.85 -4.08
N GLY A 135 16.24 -0.39 -4.28
CA GLY A 135 16.36 -1.00 -5.61
C GLY A 135 15.02 -1.16 -6.33
N CYS A 136 13.94 -1.51 -5.61
CA CYS A 136 12.60 -1.54 -6.18
C CYS A 136 12.15 -0.16 -6.68
N ILE A 137 12.45 0.89 -5.92
CA ILE A 137 12.12 2.29 -6.28
C ILE A 137 12.96 2.76 -7.47
N GLU A 138 14.25 2.44 -7.50
CA GLU A 138 15.12 2.76 -8.62
C GLU A 138 14.61 2.15 -9.93
N GLN A 139 14.14 0.90 -9.89
CA GLN A 139 13.67 0.20 -11.08
C GLN A 139 12.25 0.61 -11.53
N HIS A 140 11.35 0.92 -10.59
CA HIS A 140 9.92 1.08 -10.89
C HIS A 140 9.34 2.45 -10.50
N GLY A 141 10.17 3.36 -9.98
CA GLY A 141 9.72 4.55 -9.28
C GLY A 141 9.02 4.21 -7.96
N GLU A 142 8.34 5.19 -7.36
CA GLU A 142 7.59 4.96 -6.12
C GLU A 142 6.51 3.89 -6.29
N SER A 143 5.88 3.77 -7.46
CA SER A 143 4.85 2.77 -7.77
C SER A 143 3.79 2.70 -6.65
N TRP A 144 3.90 1.69 -5.77
CA TRP A 144 3.08 1.52 -4.57
C TRP A 144 3.82 1.65 -3.23
N LEU A 145 5.14 1.83 -3.24
CA LEU A 145 6.03 1.95 -2.08
C LEU A 145 6.19 3.40 -1.58
N TRP A 146 5.12 4.19 -1.64
CA TRP A 146 5.13 5.56 -1.12
C TRP A 146 5.53 5.61 0.37
N PRO A 147 6.03 6.75 0.89
CA PRO A 147 6.59 6.86 2.24
C PRO A 147 5.80 6.20 3.40
N PRO A 148 4.46 6.32 3.50
CA PRO A 148 3.73 5.64 4.58
C PRO A 148 3.72 4.11 4.45
N MET A 149 3.68 3.57 3.23
CA MET A 149 3.79 2.13 3.00
C MET A 149 5.17 1.60 3.40
N ARG A 150 6.23 2.32 3.03
CA ARG A 150 7.60 1.97 3.47
C ARG A 150 7.72 1.90 4.97
N ARG A 151 7.23 2.91 5.70
CA ARG A 151 7.29 2.92 7.16
C ARG A 151 6.56 1.73 7.79
N ALA A 152 5.38 1.38 7.28
CA ALA A 152 4.61 0.24 7.76
C ALA A 152 5.30 -1.10 7.48
N LEU A 153 5.98 -1.23 6.33
CA LEU A 153 6.74 -2.44 6.01
C LEU A 153 8.04 -2.51 6.82
N SER A 154 8.79 -1.42 6.95
CA SER A 154 10.06 -1.39 7.70
C SER A 154 9.87 -1.73 9.17
N SER A 155 8.74 -1.39 9.79
CA SER A 155 8.51 -1.68 11.21
C SER A 155 8.37 -3.19 11.49
N ALA A 156 7.84 -3.95 10.53
CA ALA A 156 7.75 -5.42 10.59
C ALA A 156 9.09 -6.14 10.41
N PHE A 157 10.15 -5.44 9.99
CA PHE A 157 11.52 -5.98 9.80
C PHE A 157 12.48 -5.65 10.95
N ARG A 158 11.95 -5.16 12.08
CA ARG A 158 12.74 -4.83 13.28
C ARG A 158 12.91 -6.02 14.22
#